data_AF-A0A2P5YIS7-F1
#
_entry.id   AF-A0A2P5YIS7-F1
#
_cell.length_a   1.000
_cell.length_b   1.000
_cell.length_c   1.000
_cell.angle_alpha   90.00
_cell.angle_beta   90.00
_cell.angle_gamma   90.00
#
_symmetry.space_group_name_H-M   'P 1'
#
loop_
_entity.id
_entity.type
_entity.pdbx_description
1 polymer ?
#
loop_
_entity_poly.entity_id
_entity_poly.type
_entity_poly.pdbx_seq_one_letter_code
_entity_poly.pdbx_strand_id
1 'polypeptide(L)'
;MGEDEVKLVGAWFSPYVHRVAWILKLKGIHYEYVEAKLNNKSSLLLDGNPVYKKIPVLVHHGKPIVESLCIIEYIDETWKHNPILSTYPYDRARARFWALYIHQMLEHKPS
;
A
#
# COMPACT_ATOMS: atom_id res chain seq x y z
N MET A 1 -6.73 -2.44 -24.96
CA MET A 1 -7.58 -1.46 -24.26
C MET A 1 -7.97 -2.09 -22.95
N GLY A 2 -7.38 -1.61 -21.87
CA GLY A 2 -7.35 -2.23 -20.56
C GLY A 2 -6.16 -1.63 -19.85
N GLU A 3 -6.29 -0.36 -19.45
CA GLU A 3 -5.31 0.28 -18.58
C GLU A 3 -5.12 -0.61 -17.34
N ASP A 4 -3.90 -0.67 -16.80
CA ASP A 4 -3.61 -1.41 -15.56
C ASP A 4 -4.62 -1.03 -14.47
N GLU A 5 -5.61 -1.88 -14.23
CA GLU A 5 -6.70 -1.56 -13.30
C GLU A 5 -6.14 -1.64 -11.89
N VAL A 6 -5.78 -0.48 -11.35
CA VAL A 6 -5.26 -0.31 -10.00
C VAL A 6 -6.31 0.41 -9.15
N LYS A 7 -6.69 -0.21 -8.03
CA LYS A 7 -7.55 0.41 -7.01
C LYS A 7 -6.83 0.45 -5.67
N LEU A 8 -6.93 1.57 -4.98
CA LEU A 8 -6.46 1.71 -3.61
C LEU A 8 -7.67 1.86 -2.68
N VAL A 9 -7.96 0.79 -1.94
CA VAL A 9 -8.98 0.82 -0.89
C VAL A 9 -8.34 1.34 0.40
N GLY A 10 -8.87 2.42 0.94
CA GLY A 10 -8.27 3.10 2.09
C GLY A 10 -9.22 4.06 2.80
N ALA A 11 -8.73 4.75 3.83
CA ALA A 11 -9.42 5.86 4.47
C ALA A 11 -8.51 7.08 4.46
N TRP A 12 -9.06 8.26 4.20
CA TRP A 12 -8.29 9.48 3.93
C TRP A 12 -7.37 9.91 5.08
N PHE A 13 -7.65 9.51 6.33
CA PHE A 13 -6.83 9.86 7.50
C PHE A 13 -5.74 8.82 7.79
N SER A 14 -5.72 7.67 7.10
CA SER A 14 -4.80 6.58 7.43
C SER A 14 -3.38 6.86 6.93
N PRO A 15 -2.36 6.90 7.82
CA PRO A 15 -0.97 7.10 7.40
C PRO A 15 -0.45 5.93 6.53
N TYR A 16 -0.97 4.71 6.73
CA TYR A 16 -0.60 3.53 5.94
C TYR A 16 -1.12 3.63 4.50
N VAL A 17 -2.31 4.19 4.32
CA VAL A 17 -2.89 4.46 2.99
C VAL A 17 -2.14 5.57 2.29
N HIS A 18 -1.81 6.65 3.00
CA HIS A 18 -0.98 7.72 2.46
C HIS A 18 0.35 7.18 1.92
N ARG A 19 1.00 6.28 2.65
CA ARG A 19 2.27 5.69 2.20
C ARG A 19 2.14 5.08 0.79
N VAL A 20 1.09 4.29 0.54
CA VAL A 20 0.84 3.67 -0.78
C VAL A 20 0.45 4.72 -1.83
N ALA A 21 -0.45 5.64 -1.48
CA ALA A 21 -0.91 6.68 -2.39
C ALA A 21 0.24 7.57 -2.91
N TRP A 22 1.22 7.88 -2.05
CA TRP A 22 2.41 8.64 -2.42
C TRP A 22 3.31 7.87 -3.37
N ILE A 23 3.53 6.57 -3.13
CA ILE A 23 4.34 5.73 -4.03
C ILE A 23 3.70 5.61 -5.42
N LEU A 24 2.39 5.40 -5.50
CA LEU A 24 1.66 5.38 -6.77
C LEU A 24 1.83 6.69 -7.54
N LYS A 25 1.72 7.84 -6.84
CA LYS A 25 1.94 9.18 -7.43
C LYS A 25 3.37 9.37 -7.91
N LEU A 26 4.38 8.99 -7.13
CA LEU A 26 5.80 9.09 -7.49
C LEU A 26 6.15 8.23 -8.72
N LYS A 27 5.48 7.09 -8.87
CA LYS A 27 5.61 6.20 -10.02
C LYS A 27 4.79 6.65 -11.24
N GLY A 28 3.91 7.64 -11.09
CA GLY A 28 2.99 8.07 -12.15
C GLY A 28 1.92 7.03 -12.48
N ILE A 29 1.60 6.14 -11.54
CA ILE A 29 0.59 5.09 -11.73
C ILE A 29 -0.79 5.70 -11.48
N HIS A 30 -1.67 5.61 -12.47
CA HIS A 30 -3.07 5.98 -12.30
C HIS A 30 -3.79 4.93 -11.45
N TYR A 31 -4.65 5.36 -10.53
CA TYR A 31 -5.42 4.45 -9.69
C TYR A 31 -6.76 5.06 -9.30
N GLU A 32 -7.76 4.20 -9.10
CA GLU A 32 -9.02 4.57 -8.47
C GLU A 32 -8.85 4.53 -6.94
N TYR A 33 -9.24 5.61 -6.25
CA TYR A 33 -9.28 5.60 -4.78
C TYR A 33 -10.68 5.24 -4.29
N VAL A 34 -10.76 4.23 -3.41
CA VAL A 34 -12.02 3.73 -2.87
C VAL A 34 -12.03 3.91 -1.35
N GLU A 35 -12.88 4.81 -0.85
CA GLU A 35 -13.03 5.06 0.58
C GLU A 35 -13.66 3.83 1.28
N ALA A 36 -12.94 3.29 2.26
CA ALA A 36 -13.37 2.16 3.06
C ALA A 36 -14.43 2.62 4.06
N LYS A 37 -15.62 2.02 4.01
CA LYS A 37 -16.68 2.26 4.99
C LYS A 37 -16.30 1.60 6.32
N LEU A 38 -15.87 2.41 7.29
CA LEU A 38 -15.45 1.96 8.64
C LEU A 38 -16.57 1.22 9.39
N ASN A 39 -17.82 1.61 9.16
CA ASN A 39 -18.98 1.13 9.92
C ASN A 39 -19.61 -0.13 9.31
N ASN A 40 -19.24 -0.45 8.08
CA ASN A 40 -19.73 -1.61 7.34
C ASN A 40 -18.61 -2.03 6.40
N LYS A 41 -17.68 -2.84 6.91
CA LYS A 41 -16.47 -3.28 6.21
C LYS A 41 -16.86 -3.64 4.78
N SER A 42 -16.41 -2.83 3.80
CA SER A 42 -16.80 -3.02 2.41
C SER A 42 -16.45 -4.44 1.97
N SER A 43 -17.24 -5.05 1.07
CA SER A 43 -16.95 -6.38 0.52
C SER A 43 -15.51 -6.46 0.02
N LEU A 44 -15.04 -5.42 -0.69
CA LEU A 44 -13.65 -5.32 -1.15
C LEU A 44 -12.59 -5.38 -0.04
N LEU A 45 -12.86 -4.84 1.15
CA LEU A 45 -11.94 -4.93 2.29
C LEU A 45 -11.96 -6.32 2.91
N LEU A 46 -13.15 -6.91 3.07
CA LEU A 46 -13.34 -8.23 3.66
C LEU A 46 -12.77 -9.33 2.76
N ASP A 47 -13.04 -9.24 1.46
CA ASP A 47 -12.60 -10.19 0.45
C ASP A 47 -11.10 -9.99 0.12
N GLY A 48 -10.63 -8.74 0.17
CA GLY A 48 -9.24 -8.39 -0.13
C GLY A 48 -8.25 -8.62 1.01
N ASN A 49 -8.69 -8.48 2.27
CA ASN A 49 -7.88 -8.76 3.46
C ASN A 49 -8.68 -9.57 4.48
N PRO A 50 -8.96 -10.86 4.21
CA PRO A 50 -9.79 -11.68 5.10
C PRO A 50 -9.13 -11.92 6.47
N VAL A 51 -7.80 -11.89 6.53
CA VAL A 51 -7.00 -12.16 7.74
C VAL A 51 -7.09 -11.00 8.73
N TYR A 52 -6.65 -9.80 8.35
CA TYR A 52 -6.53 -8.66 9.27
C TYR A 52 -7.68 -7.67 9.15
N LYS A 53 -8.39 -7.66 8.02
CA LYS A 53 -9.49 -6.71 7.72
C LYS A 53 -9.04 -5.25 7.93
N LYS A 54 -7.79 -4.96 7.58
CA LYS A 54 -7.13 -3.64 7.68
C LYS A 54 -6.93 -3.03 6.29
N ILE A 55 -6.90 -1.69 6.25
CA ILE A 55 -6.45 -0.88 5.12
C ILE A 55 -4.95 -0.55 5.25
N PRO A 56 -4.24 -0.24 4.15
CA PRO A 56 -4.69 -0.25 2.76
C PRO A 56 -4.85 -1.65 2.17
N VAL A 57 -5.68 -1.76 1.13
CA VAL A 57 -5.69 -2.88 0.18
C VAL A 57 -5.49 -2.32 -1.22
N LEU A 58 -4.41 -2.73 -1.89
CA LEU A 58 -4.19 -2.44 -3.30
C LEU A 58 -4.81 -3.59 -4.12
N VAL A 59 -5.66 -3.29 -5.08
CA VAL A 59 -6.18 -4.28 -6.02
C VAL A 59 -5.56 -3.98 -7.38
N HIS A 60 -4.79 -4.92 -7.92
CA HIS A 60 -4.19 -4.81 -9.25
C HIS A 60 -4.69 -5.97 -10.10
N HIS A 61 -5.40 -5.67 -11.20
CA HIS A 61 -6.05 -6.68 -12.06
C HIS A 61 -6.94 -7.66 -11.28
N GLY A 62 -7.76 -7.12 -10.37
CA GLY A 62 -8.66 -7.90 -9.51
C GLY A 62 -7.96 -8.70 -8.40
N LYS A 63 -6.63 -8.65 -8.29
CA LYS A 63 -5.86 -9.37 -7.26
C LYS A 63 -5.53 -8.44 -6.10
N PRO A 64 -5.97 -8.75 -4.86
CA PRO A 64 -5.67 -7.92 -3.70
C PRO A 64 -4.25 -8.16 -3.16
N ILE A 65 -3.60 -7.07 -2.76
CA ILE A 65 -2.33 -7.02 -2.03
C ILE A 65 -2.57 -6.19 -0.76
N VAL A 66 -2.08 -6.69 0.36
CA VAL A 66 -2.30 -6.13 1.70
C VAL A 66 -0.97 -5.79 2.37
N GLU A 67 -1.03 -5.12 3.52
CA GLU A 67 0.12 -4.57 4.25
C GLU A 67 0.87 -3.47 3.49
N SER A 68 0.86 -2.25 4.04
CA SER A 68 1.39 -1.07 3.36
C SER A 68 2.86 -1.20 2.91
N LEU A 69 3.70 -1.93 3.65
CA LEU A 69 5.10 -2.15 3.26
C LEU A 69 5.21 -3.17 2.13
N CYS A 70 4.45 -4.27 2.18
CA CYS A 70 4.41 -5.27 1.11
C CYS A 70 3.85 -4.70 -0.19
N ILE A 71 2.82 -3.85 -0.11
CA ILE A 71 2.26 -3.14 -1.26
C ILE A 71 3.32 -2.26 -1.95
N ILE A 72 4.19 -1.59 -1.18
CA ILE A 72 5.24 -0.72 -1.75
C ILE A 72 6.29 -1.56 -2.48
N GLU A 73 6.72 -2.68 -1.90
CA GLU A 73 7.63 -3.61 -2.57
C GLU A 73 7.03 -4.15 -3.86
N TYR A 74 5.77 -4.54 -3.82
CA TYR A 74 5.03 -4.99 -5.00
C TYR A 74 5.00 -3.93 -6.11
N ILE A 75 4.68 -2.67 -5.76
CA ILE A 75 4.68 -1.57 -6.74
C ILE A 75 6.07 -1.36 -7.33
N ASP A 76 7.11 -1.37 -6.50
CA ASP A 76 8.48 -1.13 -6.96
C ASP A 76 9.01 -2.23 -7.89
N GLU A 77 8.66 -3.48 -7.61
CA GLU A 77 9.05 -4.64 -8.42
C GLU A 77 8.23 -4.77 -9.71
N THR A 78 6.96 -4.36 -9.71
CA THR A 78 6.05 -4.43 -10.86
C THR A 78 6.33 -3.31 -11.86
N TRP A 79 6.37 -2.05 -11.40
CA TRP A 79 6.65 -0.89 -12.26
C TRP A 79 8.10 -0.44 -12.10
N LYS A 80 9.01 -1.06 -12.86
CA LYS A 80 10.46 -0.91 -12.70
C LYS A 80 11.03 0.46 -13.06
N HIS A 81 10.25 1.33 -13.72
CA HIS A 81 10.65 2.71 -13.99
C HIS A 81 10.70 3.51 -12.67
N ASN A 82 11.70 4.38 -12.51
CA ASN A 82 11.94 5.16 -11.28
C ASN A 82 11.86 4.31 -10.00
N PRO A 83 12.88 3.48 -9.71
CA PRO A 83 12.88 2.64 -8.52
C PRO A 83 12.78 3.48 -7.24
N ILE A 84 11.91 3.07 -6.31
CA ILE A 84 11.75 3.69 -4.99
C ILE A 84 12.86 3.21 -4.06
N LEU A 85 13.19 1.92 -4.12
CA LEU A 85 14.26 1.35 -3.32
C LEU A 85 15.58 1.41 -4.07
N SER A 86 16.67 1.57 -3.31
CA SER A 86 18.02 1.46 -3.85
C SER A 86 18.26 0.07 -4.44
N THR A 87 18.99 0.02 -5.56
CA THR A 87 19.46 -1.24 -6.14
C THR A 87 20.58 -1.87 -5.29
N TYR A 88 21.31 -1.07 -4.51
CA TYR A 88 22.36 -1.54 -3.60
C TYR A 88 21.75 -2.25 -2.38
N PRO A 89 22.17 -3.51 -2.08
CA PRO A 89 21.57 -4.31 -1.01
C PRO A 89 21.60 -3.65 0.38
N TYR A 90 22.72 -3.00 0.73
CA TYR A 90 22.89 -2.36 2.03
C TYR A 90 21.92 -1.18 2.22
N ASP A 91 21.84 -0.27 1.25
CA ASP A 91 20.94 0.88 1.33
C ASP A 91 19.47 0.44 1.34
N ARG A 92 19.13 -0.58 0.56
CA ARG A 92 17.79 -1.18 0.56
C ARG A 92 17.44 -1.77 1.92
N ALA A 93 18.37 -2.49 2.56
CA ALA A 93 18.19 -3.02 3.90
C ALA A 93 17.99 -1.90 4.94
N ARG A 94 18.76 -0.81 4.86
CA ARG A 94 18.63 0.35 5.75
C ARG A 94 17.27 1.05 5.58
N ALA A 95 16.80 1.22 4.34
CA ALA A 95 15.49 1.80 4.06
C ALA A 95 14.36 0.92 4.64
N ARG A 96 14.44 -0.40 4.45
CA ARG A 96 13.49 -1.37 5.03
C ARG A 96 13.46 -1.32 6.55
N PHE A 97 14.63 -1.25 7.20
CA PHE A 97 14.74 -1.14 8.64
C PHE A 97 13.98 0.09 9.18
N TRP A 98 14.26 1.27 8.62
CA TRP A 98 13.60 2.50 9.08
C TRP A 98 12.09 2.49 8.80
N ALA A 99 11.67 1.95 7.66
CA ALA A 99 10.25 1.82 7.33
C ALA A 99 9.51 0.90 8.31
N LEU A 100 10.13 -0.21 8.70
CA LEU A 100 9.62 -1.14 9.71
C LEU A 100 9.59 -0.49 11.10
N TYR A 101 10.66 0.19 11.51
CA TYR A 101 10.72 0.89 12.79
C TYR A 101 9.60 1.94 12.92
N ILE A 102 9.41 2.79 11.90
CA ILE A 102 8.32 3.78 11.89
C ILE A 102 6.95 3.10 11.88
N HIS A 103 6.79 2.00 11.14
CA HIS A 103 5.55 1.23 11.15
C HIS A 103 5.20 0.74 12.57
N GLN A 104 6.17 0.15 13.28
CA GLN A 104 6.00 -0.30 14.66
C GLN A 104 5.65 0.86 15.60
N MET A 105 6.30 2.03 15.45
CA MET A 105 5.96 3.21 16.25
C MET A 105 4.51 3.67 16.04
N LEU A 106 3.99 3.58 14.82
CA LEU A 106 2.60 3.95 14.53
C LEU A 106 1.59 2.96 15.13
N GLU A 107 1.95 1.67 15.20
CA GLU A 107 1.10 0.65 15.84
C GLU A 107 1.05 0.81 17.37
N HIS A 108 2.11 1.35 17.98
CA HIS A 108 2.24 1.49 19.44
C HIS A 108 1.83 2.87 19.97
N LYS A 109 1.28 3.77 19.14
CA LYS A 109 0.74 5.03 19.65
C LYS A 109 -0.48 4.76 20.53
N PRO A 110 -0.49 5.19 21.81
CA PRO A 110 -1.70 5.15 22.61
C PRO A 110 -2.75 6.05 21.94
N SER A 111 -3.95 5.50 21.79
CA SER A 111 -5.16 6.19 21.30
C SER A 111 -5.58 7.33 22.21
#